data_AF-A0A0F9IZK1-F1
#
_entry.id   AF-A0A0F9IZK1-F1
#
_cell.length_a   1.000
_cell.length_b   1.000
_cell.length_c   1.000
_cell.angle_alpha   90.00
_cell.angle_beta   90.00
_cell.angle_gamma   90.00
#
_symmetry.space_group_name_H-M   'P 1'
#
loop_
_entity.id
_entity.type
_entity.pdbx_description
1 polymer ?
#
loop_
_entity_poly.entity_id
_entity_poly.type
_entity_poly.pdbx_seq_one_letter_code
_entity_poly.pdbx_strand_id
1 'polypeptide(L)'
;MVIVNLKAIDTSNVWTMAKYCPFIINAFRISGKYNICVLLASTKLEKLYKIVNFHFRMNPGIKKISMELISDFARDLILPIDFNIETLKPSMEDGCGACDFCQNKKIMRFEQPQTD
;
A
#
# COMPACT_ATOMS: atom_id res chain seq x y z
N MET A 1 -9.69 13.02 -1.70
CA MET A 1 -9.06 11.69 -1.96
C MET A 1 -10.01 10.60 -1.48
N VAL A 2 -9.82 9.31 -1.78
CA VAL A 2 -10.60 8.24 -1.12
C VAL A 2 -9.71 7.14 -0.54
N ILE A 3 -10.14 6.57 0.58
CA ILE A 3 -9.60 5.32 1.13
C ILE A 3 -10.52 4.19 0.65
N VAL A 4 -9.95 3.03 0.35
CA VAL A 4 -10.70 1.80 0.04
C VAL A 4 -10.15 0.65 0.85
N ASN A 5 -10.99 0.09 1.73
CA ASN A 5 -10.64 -1.01 2.61
C ASN A 5 -11.22 -2.32 2.06
N LEU A 6 -10.37 -3.33 1.83
CA LEU A 6 -10.70 -4.57 1.12
C LEU A 6 -10.44 -5.80 2.01
N LYS A 7 -11.35 -6.78 1.97
CA LYS A 7 -11.15 -8.11 2.57
C LYS A 7 -11.04 -9.14 1.46
N ALA A 8 -9.82 -9.32 0.95
CA ALA A 8 -9.49 -10.28 -0.07
C ALA A 8 -9.31 -11.70 0.52
N ILE A 9 -9.53 -12.74 -0.29
CA ILE A 9 -9.25 -14.14 0.03
C ILE A 9 -7.73 -14.37 -0.04
N ASP A 10 -7.15 -14.12 -1.21
CA ASP A 10 -5.72 -13.92 -1.40
C ASP A 10 -5.43 -12.43 -1.63
N THR A 11 -4.36 -11.92 -1.03
CA THR A 11 -3.95 -10.53 -1.20
C THR A 11 -3.05 -10.31 -2.43
N SER A 12 -2.47 -11.36 -2.99
CA SER A 12 -1.37 -11.28 -3.96
C SER A 12 -1.81 -10.69 -5.30
N ASN A 13 -2.99 -11.09 -5.81
CA ASN A 13 -3.55 -10.51 -7.02
C ASN A 13 -3.82 -9.00 -6.90
N VAL A 14 -4.42 -8.58 -5.79
CA VAL A 14 -4.69 -7.15 -5.49
C VAL A 14 -3.39 -6.38 -5.30
N TRP A 15 -2.42 -6.96 -4.60
CA TRP A 15 -1.11 -6.36 -4.33
C TRP A 15 -0.30 -6.15 -5.61
N THR A 16 -0.35 -7.10 -6.55
CA THR A 16 0.28 -6.97 -7.87
C THR A 16 -0.40 -5.88 -8.69
N MET A 17 -1.74 -5.91 -8.79
CA MET A 17 -2.51 -4.88 -9.49
C MET A 17 -2.28 -3.47 -8.91
N ALA A 18 -2.14 -3.35 -7.59
CA ALA A 18 -1.88 -2.08 -6.90
C ALA A 18 -0.52 -1.43 -7.23
N LYS A 19 0.44 -2.18 -7.79
CA LYS A 19 1.72 -1.62 -8.27
C LYS A 19 1.63 -0.94 -9.64
N TYR A 20 0.59 -1.24 -10.42
CA TYR A 20 0.49 -0.81 -11.82
C TYR A 20 -0.69 0.13 -12.10
N CYS A 21 -1.67 0.24 -11.20
CA CYS A 21 -2.81 1.14 -11.38
C CYS A 21 -2.41 2.60 -11.09
N PRO A 22 -2.41 3.53 -12.08
CA PRO A 22 -1.93 4.90 -11.87
C PRO A 22 -2.84 5.77 -10.97
N PHE A 23 -4.03 5.27 -10.61
CA PHE A 23 -4.93 5.94 -9.68
C PHE A 23 -4.70 5.54 -8.22
N ILE A 24 -3.88 4.50 -7.96
CA ILE A 24 -3.48 4.08 -6.62
C ILE A 24 -2.20 4.86 -6.25
N ILE A 25 -2.32 5.75 -5.26
CA ILE A 25 -1.16 6.47 -4.71
C ILE A 25 -0.31 5.50 -3.88
N ASN A 26 -0.97 4.73 -3.01
CA ASN A 26 -0.32 3.75 -2.15
C ASN A 26 -1.30 2.63 -1.76
N ALA A 27 -0.76 1.47 -1.39
CA ALA A 27 -1.52 0.34 -0.90
C ALA A 27 -0.77 -0.38 0.23
N PHE A 28 -1.51 -0.83 1.24
CA PHE A 28 -0.99 -1.42 2.46
C PHE A 28 -1.66 -2.77 2.69
N ARG A 29 -0.89 -3.80 3.07
CA ARG A 29 -1.44 -4.99 3.73
C ARG A 29 -1.65 -4.64 5.20
N ILE A 30 -2.84 -4.93 5.73
CA ILE A 30 -3.25 -4.56 7.10
C ILE A 30 -3.84 -5.78 7.84
N SER A 31 -3.92 -5.70 9.16
CA SER A 31 -4.57 -6.69 10.01
C SER A 31 -6.03 -6.32 10.33
N GLY A 32 -6.82 -7.29 10.82
CA GLY A 32 -8.18 -7.08 11.32
C GLY A 32 -9.31 -7.33 10.32
N LYS A 33 -10.37 -6.49 10.37
CA LYS A 33 -11.64 -6.64 9.63
C LYS A 33 -11.42 -6.71 8.11
N TYR A 34 -10.56 -5.83 7.61
CA TYR A 34 -10.04 -5.81 6.24
C TYR A 34 -8.60 -6.36 6.22
N ASN A 35 -8.02 -6.67 5.06
CA ASN A 35 -6.62 -7.10 4.95
C ASN A 35 -5.80 -6.33 3.90
N ILE A 36 -6.42 -5.42 3.15
CA ILE A 36 -5.74 -4.43 2.31
C ILE A 36 -6.43 -3.07 2.50
N CYS A 37 -5.64 -2.01 2.59
CA CYS A 37 -6.09 -0.63 2.47
C CYS A 37 -5.43 0.00 1.23
N VAL A 38 -6.19 0.79 0.46
CA VAL A 38 -5.75 1.41 -0.79
C VAL A 38 -6.11 2.90 -0.78
N LEU A 39 -5.15 3.77 -1.09
CA LEU A 39 -5.37 5.20 -1.29
C LEU A 39 -5.54 5.50 -2.78
N LEU A 40 -6.71 6.02 -3.17
CA LEU A 40 -7.01 6.37 -4.55
C LEU A 40 -7.19 7.89 -4.73
N ALA A 41 -6.66 8.44 -5.82
CA ALA A 41 -6.90 9.84 -6.20
C ALA A 41 -7.29 10.00 -7.68
N SER A 42 -8.17 10.98 -7.91
CA SER A 42 -8.56 11.49 -9.22
C SER A 42 -9.28 12.83 -9.01
N THR A 43 -9.27 13.70 -10.01
CA THR A 43 -10.02 14.97 -10.00
C THR A 43 -11.53 14.80 -10.14
N LYS A 44 -12.02 13.57 -10.38
CA LYS A 44 -13.46 13.26 -10.49
C LYS A 44 -13.81 12.04 -9.63
N LEU A 45 -14.68 12.23 -8.64
CA LEU A 45 -15.13 11.15 -7.74
C LEU A 45 -15.83 9.99 -8.49
N GLU A 46 -16.53 10.30 -9.58
CA GLU A 46 -17.14 9.31 -10.47
C GLU A 46 -16.12 8.32 -11.06
N LYS A 47 -14.91 8.78 -11.42
CA LYS A 47 -13.82 7.90 -11.88
C LYS A 47 -13.41 6.93 -10.77
N LEU A 48 -13.34 7.41 -9.52
CA LEU A 48 -12.98 6.59 -8.36
C LEU A 48 -14.02 5.50 -8.10
N TYR A 49 -15.32 5.80 -8.21
CA TYR A 49 -16.37 4.78 -8.14
C TYR A 49 -16.25 3.74 -9.28
N LYS A 50 -15.97 4.16 -10.51
CA LYS A 50 -15.76 3.25 -11.65
C LYS A 50 -14.55 2.33 -11.43
N ILE A 51 -13.44 2.86 -10.93
CA ILE A 51 -12.23 2.11 -10.55
C ILE A 51 -12.54 1.07 -9.46
N VAL A 52 -13.23 1.46 -8.38
CA VAL A 52 -13.60 0.56 -7.27
C VAL A 52 -14.59 -0.52 -7.72
N ASN A 53 -15.52 -0.18 -8.61
CA ASN A 53 -16.45 -1.16 -9.17
C ASN A 53 -15.70 -2.23 -9.97
N PHE A 54 -14.88 -1.81 -10.94
CA PHE A 54 -14.21 -2.69 -11.88
C PHE A 54 -13.10 -3.54 -11.23
N HIS A 55 -12.19 -2.91 -10.47
CA HIS A 55 -11.03 -3.62 -9.91
C HIS A 55 -11.35 -4.43 -8.64
N PHE A 56 -12.37 -4.02 -7.86
CA PHE A 56 -12.65 -4.63 -6.56
C PHE A 56 -14.05 -5.24 -6.44
N ARG A 57 -15.14 -4.53 -6.78
CA ARG A 57 -16.50 -5.10 -6.59
C ARG A 57 -16.81 -6.26 -7.54
N MET A 58 -16.24 -6.24 -8.76
CA MET A 58 -16.39 -7.34 -9.73
C MET A 58 -15.38 -8.48 -9.52
N ASN A 59 -14.47 -8.37 -8.56
CA ASN A 59 -13.42 -9.35 -8.33
C ASN A 59 -13.89 -10.41 -7.31
N PRO A 60 -14.10 -11.69 -7.69
CA PRO A 60 -14.61 -12.73 -6.79
C PRO A 60 -13.64 -13.08 -5.65
N GLY A 61 -12.38 -12.65 -5.75
CA GLY A 61 -11.41 -12.72 -4.66
C GLY A 61 -11.70 -11.75 -3.50
N ILE A 62 -12.65 -10.82 -3.61
CA ILE A 62 -12.96 -9.81 -2.59
C ILE A 62 -14.29 -10.12 -1.88
N LYS A 63 -14.22 -10.40 -0.58
CA LYS A 63 -15.40 -10.75 0.25
C LYS A 63 -16.12 -9.55 0.86
N LYS A 64 -15.40 -8.45 1.16
CA LYS A 64 -15.97 -7.20 1.71
C LYS A 64 -15.17 -5.99 1.23
N ILE A 65 -15.87 -4.88 1.02
CA ILE A 65 -15.30 -3.59 0.59
C ILE A 65 -15.90 -2.48 1.47
N SER A 66 -15.09 -1.50 1.84
CA SER A 66 -15.50 -0.20 2.36
C SER A 66 -14.81 0.89 1.53
N MET A 67 -15.41 2.07 1.43
CA MET A 67 -14.89 3.19 0.64
C MET A 67 -15.25 4.49 1.36
N GLU A 68 -14.21 5.21 1.79
CA GLU A 68 -14.33 6.41 2.60
C GLU A 68 -13.85 7.63 1.80
N LEU A 69 -14.67 8.69 1.72
CA LEU A 69 -14.29 9.95 1.08
C LEU A 69 -13.51 10.81 2.07
N ILE A 70 -12.28 11.18 1.72
CA ILE A 70 -11.52 12.23 2.42
C ILE A 70 -11.96 13.55 1.82
N SER A 71 -12.78 14.28 2.58
CA SER A 71 -13.34 15.60 2.25
C SER A 71 -12.36 16.75 2.50
N ASP A 72 -11.48 16.62 3.50
CA ASP A 72 -10.56 17.66 3.95
C ASP A 72 -9.27 17.04 4.54
N PHE A 73 -8.22 17.85 4.65
CA PHE A 73 -6.90 17.46 5.17
C PHE A 73 -6.45 18.43 6.26
N ALA A 74 -6.48 18.00 7.53
CA ALA A 74 -6.04 18.83 8.66
C ALA A 74 -4.53 19.20 8.64
N ARG A 75 -3.73 18.48 7.83
CA ARG A 75 -2.33 18.75 7.47
C ARG A 75 -2.01 18.10 6.12
N ASP A 76 -0.94 18.54 5.46
CA ASP A 76 -0.45 17.95 4.21
C ASP A 76 -0.13 16.45 4.33
N LEU A 77 -0.48 15.69 3.29
CA LEU A 77 -0.20 14.26 3.20
C LEU A 77 1.17 14.01 2.57
N ILE A 78 2.21 13.92 3.41
CA ILE A 78 3.59 13.66 3.01
C ILE A 78 3.96 12.21 3.40
N LEU A 79 4.55 11.42 2.49
CA LEU A 79 4.85 9.99 2.71
C LEU A 79 6.23 9.53 2.17
N PRO A 80 7.32 9.73 2.93
CA PRO A 80 8.57 8.99 2.82
C PRO A 80 8.75 8.02 4.01
N ILE A 81 9.46 6.89 3.83
CA ILE A 81 9.83 6.00 4.93
C ILE A 81 11.24 5.45 4.67
N ASP A 82 12.13 5.64 5.65
CA ASP A 82 13.44 4.99 5.75
C ASP A 82 13.86 4.97 7.23
N PHE A 83 14.66 3.97 7.65
CA PHE A 83 15.24 3.89 8.99
C PHE A 83 16.71 3.39 9.05
N ASN A 84 17.46 3.37 7.92
CA ASN A 84 18.94 3.47 7.90
C ASN A 84 19.80 2.42 8.68
N ILE A 85 19.79 1.13 8.30
CA ILE A 85 20.13 0.07 9.26
C ILE A 85 20.75 -1.28 8.71
N GLU A 86 21.66 -1.29 7.71
CA GLU A 86 22.12 -2.52 7.00
C GLU A 86 23.25 -3.37 7.67
N THR A 87 23.02 -4.06 8.81
CA THR A 87 24.11 -4.54 9.70
C THR A 87 24.17 -6.00 10.31
N LEU A 88 23.24 -6.96 10.07
CA LEU A 88 23.21 -8.31 10.77
C LEU A 88 24.14 -9.33 10.08
N LYS A 89 24.25 -10.49 10.74
CA LYS A 89 24.74 -11.75 10.18
C LYS A 89 23.74 -12.89 10.52
N PRO A 90 22.76 -13.19 9.65
CA PRO A 90 21.73 -14.21 9.90
C PRO A 90 22.23 -15.64 10.09
N SER A 91 21.55 -16.40 10.97
CA SER A 91 21.76 -17.83 11.16
C SER A 91 20.40 -18.56 11.30
N MET A 92 20.39 -19.87 11.07
CA MET A 92 19.20 -20.72 11.26
C MET A 92 18.76 -20.86 12.73
N GLU A 93 19.61 -20.43 13.66
CA GLU A 93 19.49 -20.67 15.10
C GLU A 93 19.17 -19.37 15.86
N ASP A 94 19.81 -18.26 15.48
CA ASP A 94 19.63 -16.90 16.03
C ASP A 94 18.71 -16.02 15.15
N GLY A 95 18.10 -16.62 14.13
CA GLY A 95 17.17 -16.02 13.18
C GLY A 95 17.83 -15.02 12.24
N CYS A 96 18.36 -13.92 12.77
CA CYS A 96 18.94 -12.89 11.93
C CYS A 96 20.22 -12.19 12.46
N GLY A 97 20.51 -12.01 13.77
CA GLY A 97 21.57 -11.08 14.27
C GLY A 97 21.07 -9.64 14.64
N ALA A 98 21.67 -8.53 14.13
CA ALA A 98 21.16 -7.12 14.08
C ALA A 98 21.92 -6.25 13.02
N CYS A 99 21.45 -5.52 11.96
CA CYS A 99 20.22 -5.36 11.11
C CYS A 99 18.87 -5.63 11.84
N ASP A 100 18.37 -4.73 12.64
CA ASP A 100 18.20 -3.37 12.15
C ASP A 100 17.43 -3.41 10.76
N PHE A 101 18.03 -3.67 9.57
CA PHE A 101 17.31 -3.81 8.25
C PHE A 101 17.00 -5.21 7.67
N CYS A 102 17.61 -6.34 8.01
CA CYS A 102 17.57 -7.47 7.05
C CYS A 102 16.30 -8.36 7.20
N GLN A 103 15.32 -7.86 7.96
CA GLN A 103 13.89 -8.20 7.91
C GLN A 103 13.09 -7.33 6.90
N ASN A 104 13.73 -6.30 6.33
CA ASN A 104 13.17 -5.00 5.98
C ASN A 104 13.60 -4.67 4.53
N LYS A 105 12.66 -4.77 3.57
CA LYS A 105 13.01 -5.06 2.16
C LYS A 105 13.08 -3.80 1.31
N LYS A 106 14.32 -3.33 1.10
CA LYS A 106 14.72 -1.97 0.67
C LYS A 106 14.60 -0.97 1.82
N ILE A 107 15.58 -0.08 1.89
CA ILE A 107 15.43 1.35 2.23
C ILE A 107 14.15 1.84 1.51
N MET A 108 13.10 2.18 2.26
CA MET A 108 11.69 1.87 1.92
C MET A 108 11.01 2.78 0.86
N ARG A 109 11.77 3.29 -0.12
CA ARG A 109 11.49 4.46 -1.00
C ARG A 109 11.68 5.76 -0.22
N PHE A 110 12.38 6.77 -0.72
CA PHE A 110 12.56 7.17 -2.12
C PHE A 110 13.95 7.76 -2.39
N GLU A 111 14.41 7.64 -3.63
CA GLU A 111 15.26 8.66 -4.26
C GLU A 111 14.66 9.04 -5.61
N GLN A 112 14.82 10.31 -6.00
CA GLN A 112 14.63 10.79 -7.38
C GLN A 112 16.00 11.18 -7.94
N PRO A 113 16.22 11.15 -9.28
CA PRO A 113 17.53 11.43 -9.84
C PRO A 113 18.01 12.84 -9.49
N GLN A 114 19.28 12.98 -9.12
CA GLN A 114 19.96 14.27 -9.23
C GLN A 114 20.10 14.63 -10.72
N THR A 115 19.85 15.90 -11.03
CA THR A 115 19.93 16.45 -12.38
C THR A 115 21.25 17.18 -12.58
N ASP A 116 21.96 16.79 -13.63
CA ASP A 116 22.94 17.61 -14.36
C ASP A 116 22.46 17.72 -15.83
#